data_AF-A0A821BGI9-F1
#
_entry.id   AF-A0A821BGI9-F1
#
_cell.length_a   1.000
_cell.length_b   1.000
_cell.length_c   1.000
_cell.angle_alpha   90.00
_cell.angle_beta   90.00
_cell.angle_gamma   90.00
#
_symmetry.space_group_name_H-M   'P 1'
#
loop_
_entity.id
_entity.type
_entity.pdbx_description
1 polymer ?
#
loop_
_entity_poly.entity_id
_entity_poly.type
_entity_poly.pdbx_seq_one_letter_code
_entity_poly.pdbx_strand_id
1 'polypeptide(L)'
;TSTIGLKVGTVICQVDYSENFTLVNQDQIQSAHWSNQQVSIFTAYAWMSNSGGEGYSFGFVADSAKHDKYCVITCLENLVEEIINIMSDVNEIIFFSDGAARQFKNRYVIQHLTTMMDKFDINFSRNYFTSSHGKGIVDSIGGTLERLVWMEIMTGVICSSAKEFVDICRRKTRTIIVNLVQQAQFDTTRVTLENTF
;
A
#
# COMPACT_ATOMS: atom_id res chain seq x y z
N THR A 1 -6.64 -11.33 -36.03
CA THR A 1 -7.33 -11.89 -34.85
C THR A 1 -7.03 -10.98 -33.67
N SER A 2 -7.95 -10.05 -33.37
CA SER A 2 -7.82 -9.17 -32.21
C SER A 2 -8.06 -9.99 -30.95
N THR A 3 -6.99 -10.35 -30.25
CA THR A 3 -7.09 -11.03 -28.97
C THR A 3 -7.81 -10.11 -28.00
N ILE A 4 -8.98 -10.53 -27.52
CA ILE A 4 -9.69 -9.91 -26.39
C ILE A 4 -8.81 -10.18 -25.17
N GLY A 5 -7.87 -9.28 -24.89
CA GLY A 5 -6.88 -9.43 -23.83
C GLY A 5 -6.17 -8.11 -23.56
N LEU A 6 -5.65 -7.95 -22.34
CA LEU A 6 -4.84 -6.79 -21.98
C LEU A 6 -3.59 -6.73 -22.86
N LYS A 7 -3.14 -5.51 -23.19
CA LYS A 7 -1.91 -5.31 -23.95
C LYS A 7 -0.73 -5.87 -23.16
N VAL A 8 0.27 -6.40 -23.87
CA VAL A 8 1.54 -6.84 -23.26
C VAL A 8 2.19 -5.65 -22.54
N GLY A 9 2.63 -5.88 -21.30
CA GLY A 9 3.24 -4.86 -20.45
C GLY A 9 2.23 -4.01 -19.69
N THR A 10 0.94 -4.36 -19.71
CA THR A 10 -0.06 -3.74 -18.84
C THR A 10 -0.09 -4.45 -17.49
N VAL A 11 0.03 -3.67 -16.41
CA VAL A 11 -0.12 -4.14 -15.03
C VAL A 11 -1.45 -3.63 -14.49
N ILE A 12 -2.26 -4.53 -13.94
CA ILE A 12 -3.45 -4.16 -13.17
C ILE A 12 -3.07 -4.20 -11.70
N CYS A 13 -3.34 -3.12 -10.97
CA CYS A 13 -3.08 -3.07 -9.55
C CYS A 13 -4.33 -2.70 -8.76
N GLN A 14 -4.73 -3.56 -7.83
CA GLN A 14 -5.72 -3.21 -6.82
C GLN A 14 -5.01 -2.68 -5.59
N VAL A 15 -5.47 -1.56 -5.05
CA VAL A 15 -4.90 -0.91 -3.86
C VAL A 15 -5.98 -0.55 -2.85
N ASP A 16 -5.65 -0.65 -1.56
CA ASP A 16 -6.52 -0.23 -0.45
C ASP A 16 -5.73 0.04 0.84
N TYR A 17 -6.35 0.66 1.83
CA TYR A 17 -5.84 0.72 3.20
C TYR A 17 -6.53 -0.34 4.07
N SER A 18 -5.73 -1.14 4.78
CA SER A 18 -6.25 -1.94 5.90
C SER A 18 -6.70 -1.04 7.04
N GLU A 19 -7.47 -1.60 7.98
CA GLU A 19 -7.73 -0.93 9.25
C GLU A 19 -6.41 -0.69 10.00
N ASN A 20 -6.35 0.39 10.79
CA ASN A 20 -5.15 0.70 11.55
C ASN A 20 -4.88 -0.38 12.61
N PHE A 21 -3.69 -0.96 12.57
CA PHE A 21 -3.30 -1.97 13.55
C PHE A 21 -2.79 -1.31 14.82
N THR A 22 -3.41 -1.63 15.95
CA THR A 22 -3.02 -1.09 17.26
C THR A 22 -1.98 -2.01 17.89
N LEU A 23 -0.80 -1.46 18.17
CA LEU A 23 0.32 -2.19 18.77
C LEU A 23 0.10 -2.38 20.27
N VAL A 24 -0.57 -3.46 20.65
CA VAL A 24 -0.83 -3.85 22.04
C VAL A 24 0.03 -5.06 22.40
N ASN A 25 0.97 -4.90 23.33
CA ASN A 25 1.79 -6.01 23.84
C ASN A 25 1.11 -6.67 25.07
N GLN A 26 1.36 -7.96 25.32
CA GLN A 26 0.66 -8.74 26.36
C GLN A 26 0.84 -8.19 27.79
N ASP A 27 2.05 -7.73 28.13
CA ASP A 27 2.39 -7.29 29.49
C ASP A 27 2.53 -5.76 29.61
N GLN A 28 1.69 -4.99 28.93
CA GLN A 28 1.73 -3.53 29.05
C GLN A 28 1.22 -3.07 30.43
N ILE A 29 2.06 -2.27 31.11
CA ILE A 29 1.67 -1.56 32.34
C ILE A 29 0.47 -0.63 32.07
N GLN A 30 -0.43 -0.49 33.04
CA GLN A 30 -1.70 0.25 32.91
C GLN A 30 -1.54 1.71 32.45
N SER A 31 -0.36 2.32 32.62
CA SER A 31 -0.06 3.68 32.12
C SER A 31 0.14 3.76 30.60
N ALA A 32 0.52 2.66 29.93
CA ALA A 32 0.63 2.59 28.46
C ALA A 32 -0.75 2.48 27.77
N HIS A 33 -1.81 2.22 28.55
CA HIS A 33 -3.18 2.04 28.07
C HIS A 33 -3.77 3.30 27.38
N TRP A 34 -3.23 4.50 27.65
CA TRP A 34 -3.81 5.77 27.17
C TRP A 34 -3.26 6.25 25.82
N SER A 35 -2.20 5.63 25.28
CA SER A 35 -1.66 5.98 23.95
C SER A 35 -1.05 4.76 23.26
N ASN A 36 -1.90 3.85 22.78
CA ASN A 36 -1.41 2.76 21.93
C ASN A 36 -0.98 3.32 20.58
N GLN A 37 0.27 3.07 20.20
CA GLN A 37 0.78 3.41 18.88
C GLN A 37 0.03 2.59 17.83
N GLN A 38 -0.41 3.25 16.77
CA GLN A 38 -1.08 2.62 15.64
C GLN A 38 -0.19 2.70 14.41
N VAL A 39 -0.22 1.64 13.62
CA VAL A 39 0.42 1.61 12.31
C VAL A 39 -0.65 1.54 11.23
N SER A 40 -0.44 2.27 10.14
CA SER A 40 -1.25 2.16 8.93
C SER A 40 -0.61 1.15 7.99
N ILE A 41 -1.46 0.41 7.27
CA ILE A 41 -1.03 -0.62 6.31
C ILE A 41 -1.72 -0.34 4.98
N PHE A 42 -0.96 0.18 4.02
CA PHE A 42 -1.39 0.27 2.64
C PHE A 42 -1.10 -1.04 1.93
N THR A 43 -2.11 -1.62 1.31
CA THR A 43 -2.05 -2.94 0.69
C THR A 43 -2.24 -2.82 -0.81
N ALA A 44 -1.51 -3.63 -1.57
CA ALA A 44 -1.64 -3.66 -3.01
C ALA A 44 -1.44 -5.07 -3.55
N TYR A 45 -2.14 -5.38 -4.63
CA TYR A 45 -1.91 -6.59 -5.40
C TYR A 45 -1.77 -6.22 -6.87
N ALA A 46 -0.70 -6.66 -7.52
CA ALA A 46 -0.40 -6.35 -8.92
C ALA A 46 -0.37 -7.61 -9.79
N TRP A 47 -1.19 -7.64 -10.83
CA TRP A 47 -1.20 -8.65 -11.88
C TRP A 47 -0.56 -8.10 -13.15
N MET A 48 0.31 -8.88 -13.79
CA MET A 48 0.87 -8.52 -15.08
C MET A 48 0.10 -9.19 -16.21
N SER A 49 -0.09 -8.49 -17.34
CA SER A 49 -0.61 -9.09 -18.57
C SER A 49 0.17 -10.36 -18.94
N ASN A 50 -0.52 -11.44 -19.30
CA ASN A 50 0.07 -12.72 -19.69
C ASN A 50 0.86 -13.46 -18.59
N SER A 51 0.71 -13.10 -17.30
CA SER A 51 1.29 -13.86 -16.18
C SER A 51 0.56 -15.17 -15.85
N GLY A 52 -0.47 -15.55 -16.61
CA GLY A 52 -1.34 -16.67 -16.26
C GLY A 52 -2.23 -16.42 -15.03
N GLY A 53 -2.36 -15.16 -14.60
CA GLY A 53 -3.16 -14.78 -13.42
C GLY A 53 -2.35 -14.70 -12.12
N GLU A 54 -1.05 -14.99 -12.18
CA GLU A 54 -0.14 -14.76 -11.07
C GLU A 54 0.15 -13.27 -10.88
N GLY A 55 0.43 -12.88 -9.64
CA GLY A 55 0.72 -11.50 -9.28
C GLY A 55 1.46 -11.41 -7.96
N TYR A 56 1.75 -10.17 -7.57
CA TYR A 56 2.56 -9.86 -6.40
C TYR A 56 1.74 -9.11 -5.36
N SER A 57 1.86 -9.54 -4.11
CA SER A 57 1.24 -8.90 -2.95
C SER A 57 2.23 -7.95 -2.29
N PHE A 58 1.78 -6.74 -1.99
CA PHE A 58 2.58 -5.71 -1.34
C PHE A 58 1.89 -5.17 -0.09
N GLY A 59 2.68 -4.85 0.93
CA GLY A 59 2.25 -4.16 2.13
C GLY A 59 3.22 -3.03 2.48
N PHE A 60 2.72 -1.82 2.63
CA PHE A 60 3.49 -0.64 3.00
C PHE A 60 3.02 -0.18 4.38
N VAL A 61 3.91 -0.21 5.35
CA VAL A 61 3.59 0.02 6.77
C VAL A 61 4.24 1.31 7.24
N ALA A 62 3.48 2.14 7.97
CA ALA A 62 3.99 3.41 8.49
C ALA A 62 3.54 3.67 9.93
N ASP A 63 4.39 4.38 10.69
CA ASP A 63 4.10 4.87 12.04
C ASP A 63 3.22 6.14 12.00
N SER A 64 2.07 6.02 11.34
CA SER A 64 1.11 7.10 11.20
C SER A 64 -0.30 6.52 11.15
N ALA A 65 -1.22 7.11 11.92
CA ALA A 65 -2.64 6.82 11.83
C ALA A 65 -3.36 7.63 10.73
N LYS A 66 -2.63 8.48 9.99
CA LYS A 66 -3.20 9.36 8.96
C LYS A 66 -3.29 8.64 7.62
N HIS A 67 -4.45 8.69 7.00
CA HIS A 67 -4.68 8.23 5.62
C HIS A 67 -4.98 9.41 4.70
N ASP A 68 -4.15 10.46 4.76
CA ASP A 68 -4.34 11.63 3.92
C ASP A 68 -3.75 11.44 2.51
N LYS A 69 -3.98 12.43 1.66
CA LYS A 69 -3.50 12.44 0.27
C LYS A 69 -1.99 12.27 0.14
N TYR A 70 -1.21 12.75 1.11
CA TYR A 70 0.25 12.66 1.08
C TYR A 70 0.66 11.21 1.28
N CYS A 71 0.06 10.54 2.28
CA CYS A 71 0.30 9.13 2.56
C CYS A 71 -0.05 8.24 1.36
N VAL A 72 -1.22 8.48 0.74
CA VAL A 72 -1.68 7.73 -0.45
C VAL A 72 -0.69 7.90 -1.61
N ILE A 73 -0.27 9.14 -1.90
CA ILE A 73 0.63 9.43 -3.01
C ILE A 73 2.01 8.78 -2.78
N THR A 74 2.60 8.93 -1.60
CA THR A 74 3.88 8.29 -1.27
C THR A 74 3.81 6.78 -1.41
N CYS A 75 2.73 6.14 -0.95
CA CYS A 75 2.58 4.69 -1.08
C CYS A 75 2.41 4.26 -2.55
N LEU A 76 1.72 5.04 -3.37
CA LEU A 76 1.59 4.77 -4.80
C LEU A 76 2.94 4.89 -5.53
N GLU A 77 3.74 5.91 -5.24
CA GLU A 77 5.07 6.04 -5.85
C GLU A 77 5.99 4.87 -5.46
N ASN A 78 6.05 4.53 -4.16
CA ASN A 78 6.83 3.39 -3.69
C ASN A 78 6.35 2.06 -4.34
N LEU A 79 5.04 1.89 -4.53
CA LEU A 79 4.47 0.74 -5.20
C LEU A 79 4.88 0.68 -6.67
N VAL A 80 4.86 1.80 -7.38
CA VAL A 80 5.29 1.85 -8.78
C VAL A 80 6.77 1.49 -8.90
N GLU A 81 7.62 2.02 -8.01
CA GLU A 81 9.05 1.68 -7.97
C GLU A 81 9.27 0.17 -7.76
N GLU A 82 8.55 -0.45 -6.82
CA GLU A 82 8.60 -1.90 -6.61
C GLU A 82 8.12 -2.69 -7.84
N ILE A 83 7.01 -2.28 -8.47
CA ILE A 83 6.48 -2.93 -9.66
C ILE A 83 7.49 -2.92 -10.79
N ILE A 84 8.11 -1.77 -11.08
CA ILE A 84 9.10 -1.64 -12.17
C ILE A 84 10.38 -2.43 -11.87
N ASN A 85 10.76 -2.55 -10.60
CA ASN A 85 11.94 -3.33 -10.20
C ASN A 85 11.73 -4.84 -10.34
N ILE A 86 10.50 -5.32 -10.16
CA ILE A 86 10.17 -6.75 -10.14
C ILE A 86 9.65 -7.25 -11.49
N MET A 87 8.87 -6.43 -12.18
CA MET A 87 8.24 -6.77 -13.45
C MET A 87 8.98 -6.07 -14.58
N SER A 88 9.44 -6.84 -15.58
CA SER A 88 10.06 -6.26 -16.78
C SER A 88 9.01 -5.68 -17.73
N ASP A 89 9.41 -4.74 -18.57
CA ASP A 89 8.61 -4.26 -19.72
C ASP A 89 7.23 -3.67 -19.35
N VAL A 90 7.13 -3.00 -18.21
CA VAL A 90 5.91 -2.30 -17.77
C VAL A 90 5.71 -1.05 -18.62
N ASN A 91 4.63 -1.04 -19.41
CA ASN A 91 4.26 0.07 -20.31
C ASN A 91 3.05 0.87 -19.78
N GLU A 92 2.20 0.22 -18.99
CA GLU A 92 0.97 0.81 -18.45
C GLU A 92 0.65 0.21 -17.09
N ILE A 93 0.23 1.04 -16.13
CA ILE A 93 -0.30 0.60 -14.83
C ILE A 93 -1.73 1.12 -14.67
N ILE A 94 -2.67 0.20 -14.46
CA ILE A 94 -4.10 0.46 -14.24
C ILE A 94 -4.42 0.25 -12.76
N PHE A 95 -4.66 1.33 -12.03
CA PHE A 95 -5.04 1.26 -10.63
C PHE A 95 -6.54 1.05 -10.44
N PHE A 96 -6.90 0.19 -9.50
CA PHE A 96 -8.25 0.02 -8.97
C PHE A 96 -8.21 0.29 -7.46
N SER A 97 -9.08 1.18 -6.99
CA SER A 97 -9.20 1.47 -5.56
C SER A 97 -10.67 1.69 -5.18
N ASP A 98 -10.95 1.77 -3.89
CA ASP A 98 -12.25 2.22 -3.43
C ASP A 98 -12.53 3.68 -3.85
N GLY A 99 -13.80 4.07 -3.78
CA GLY A 99 -14.24 5.43 -4.11
C GLY A 99 -14.09 6.45 -2.97
N ALA A 100 -13.31 6.18 -1.91
CA ALA A 100 -13.23 7.07 -0.75
C ALA A 100 -12.59 8.42 -1.10
N ALA A 101 -13.38 9.48 -1.03
CA ALA A 101 -12.95 10.81 -1.44
C ALA A 101 -11.82 11.40 -0.59
N ARG A 102 -11.68 10.96 0.67
CA ARG A 102 -10.61 11.45 1.56
C ARG A 102 -9.25 10.83 1.27
N GLN A 103 -9.23 9.64 0.65
CA GLN A 103 -8.04 8.84 0.42
C GLN A 103 -7.70 8.81 -1.07
N PHE A 104 -8.52 8.12 -1.87
CA PHE A 104 -8.21 7.82 -3.28
C PHE A 104 -8.90 8.76 -4.27
N LYS A 105 -10.19 9.03 -4.07
CA LYS A 105 -11.00 9.80 -5.04
C LYS A 105 -10.93 11.31 -4.78
N ASN A 106 -9.73 11.88 -4.86
CA ASN A 106 -9.52 13.33 -4.70
C ASN A 106 -8.69 13.94 -5.85
N ARG A 107 -8.81 15.27 -6.03
CA ARG A 107 -8.13 16.00 -7.11
C ARG A 107 -6.61 15.86 -7.10
N TYR A 108 -6.00 15.75 -5.92
CA TYR A 108 -4.54 15.67 -5.79
C TYR A 108 -4.03 14.32 -6.25
N VAL A 109 -4.69 13.22 -5.87
CA VAL A 109 -4.34 11.87 -6.33
C VAL A 109 -4.55 11.72 -7.84
N ILE A 110 -5.65 12.26 -8.38
CA ILE A 110 -5.90 12.23 -9.83
C ILE A 110 -4.85 13.03 -10.59
N GLN A 111 -4.54 14.24 -10.14
CA GLN A 111 -3.53 15.08 -10.77
C GLN A 111 -2.12 14.48 -10.64
N HIS A 112 -1.82 13.83 -9.51
CA HIS A 112 -0.52 13.19 -9.31
C HIS A 112 -0.27 12.05 -10.32
N LEU A 113 -1.30 11.45 -10.92
CA LEU A 113 -1.13 10.47 -12.01
C LEU A 113 -0.31 11.08 -13.17
N THR A 114 -0.53 12.34 -13.53
CA THR A 114 0.22 12.96 -14.63
C THR A 114 1.68 13.19 -14.24
N THR A 115 1.94 13.59 -13.00
CA THR A 115 3.32 13.71 -12.50
C THR A 115 4.04 12.37 -12.46
N MET A 116 3.34 11.27 -12.12
CA MET A 116 3.91 9.94 -12.19
C MET A 116 4.18 9.49 -13.63
N MET A 117 3.33 9.86 -14.60
CA MET A 117 3.59 9.58 -16.02
C MET A 117 4.93 10.21 -16.45
N ASP A 118 5.15 11.48 -16.10
CA ASP A 118 6.39 12.18 -16.43
C ASP A 118 7.61 11.60 -15.68
N LYS A 119 7.43 11.19 -14.42
CA LYS A 119 8.51 10.67 -13.56
C LYS A 119 8.99 9.28 -13.98
N PHE A 120 8.06 8.38 -14.32
CA PHE A 120 8.36 6.97 -14.57
C PHE A 120 8.36 6.60 -16.05
N ASP A 121 7.96 7.49 -16.95
CA ASP A 121 7.78 7.22 -18.39
C ASP A 121 6.85 6.03 -18.66
N ILE A 122 5.76 5.94 -17.86
CA ILE A 122 4.76 4.86 -17.91
C ILE A 122 3.36 5.48 -18.02
N ASN A 123 2.48 4.82 -18.77
CA ASN A 123 1.08 5.25 -18.84
C ASN A 123 0.33 4.83 -17.57
N PHE A 124 -0.47 5.74 -17.01
CA PHE A 124 -1.28 5.44 -15.83
C PHE A 124 -2.76 5.65 -16.13
N SER A 125 -3.59 4.73 -15.64
CA SER A 125 -5.04 4.91 -15.57
C SER A 125 -5.55 4.52 -14.19
N ARG A 126 -6.71 5.06 -13.79
CA ARG A 126 -7.31 4.80 -12.49
C ARG A 126 -8.81 4.59 -12.62
N ASN A 127 -9.28 3.51 -11.99
CA ASN A 127 -10.68 3.14 -11.87
C ASN A 127 -11.05 3.06 -10.39
N TYR A 128 -12.33 3.29 -10.10
CA TYR A 128 -12.86 3.26 -8.74
C TYR A 128 -13.98 2.24 -8.63
N PHE A 129 -13.96 1.43 -7.58
CA PHE A 129 -15.12 0.63 -7.18
C PHE A 129 -16.20 1.50 -6.54
N THR A 130 -17.40 0.94 -6.39
CA THR A 130 -18.48 1.59 -5.66
C THR A 130 -18.08 1.79 -4.21
N SER A 131 -18.31 3.00 -3.67
CA SER A 131 -18.06 3.33 -2.27
C SER A 131 -18.73 2.32 -1.33
N SER A 132 -17.98 1.83 -0.35
CA SER A 132 -18.43 0.85 0.66
C SER A 132 -18.70 -0.59 0.17
N HIS A 133 -18.45 -0.89 -1.10
CA HIS A 133 -18.66 -2.23 -1.67
C HIS A 133 -17.49 -2.63 -2.56
N GLY A 134 -16.47 -3.23 -1.94
CA GLY A 134 -15.30 -3.70 -2.67
C GLY A 134 -14.36 -4.54 -1.81
N LYS A 135 -14.86 -5.62 -1.20
CA LYS A 135 -13.95 -6.60 -0.60
C LYS A 135 -13.14 -7.26 -1.70
N GLY A 136 -11.83 -7.22 -1.60
CA GLY A 136 -10.90 -7.69 -2.62
C GLY A 136 -9.74 -8.46 -2.04
N ILE A 137 -8.79 -8.79 -2.92
CA ILE A 137 -7.57 -9.51 -2.52
C ILE A 137 -6.73 -8.70 -1.53
N VAL A 138 -6.80 -7.36 -1.62
CA VAL A 138 -6.07 -6.40 -0.78
C VAL A 138 -6.44 -6.49 0.70
N ASP A 139 -7.71 -6.75 1.04
CA ASP A 139 -8.15 -6.96 2.44
C ASP A 139 -7.44 -8.17 3.06
N SER A 140 -7.30 -9.24 2.28
CA SER A 140 -6.66 -10.48 2.75
C SER A 140 -5.17 -10.29 3.01
N ILE A 141 -4.51 -9.40 2.28
CA ILE A 141 -3.11 -9.03 2.51
C ILE A 141 -2.98 -8.35 3.87
N GLY A 142 -3.79 -7.30 4.12
CA GLY A 142 -3.79 -6.57 5.39
C GLY A 142 -4.04 -7.51 6.58
N GLY A 143 -5.14 -8.28 6.53
CA GLY A 143 -5.48 -9.24 7.58
C GLY A 143 -4.41 -10.32 7.79
N THR A 144 -3.70 -10.75 6.74
CA THR A 144 -2.60 -11.71 6.88
C THR A 144 -1.42 -11.09 7.62
N LEU A 145 -1.01 -9.87 7.26
CA LEU A 145 0.10 -9.18 7.92
C LEU A 145 -0.21 -8.91 9.40
N GLU A 146 -1.40 -8.40 9.69
CA GLU A 146 -1.87 -8.18 11.06
C GLU A 146 -1.88 -9.48 11.87
N ARG A 147 -2.39 -10.56 11.28
CA ARG A 147 -2.42 -11.88 11.92
C ARG A 147 -1.03 -12.40 12.25
N LEU A 148 -0.06 -12.24 11.34
CA LEU A 148 1.33 -12.68 11.54
C LEU A 148 1.98 -11.93 12.71
N VAL A 149 1.81 -10.60 12.75
CA VAL A 149 2.38 -9.77 13.83
C VAL A 149 1.69 -10.07 15.15
N TRP A 150 0.35 -10.16 15.16
CA TRP A 150 -0.40 -10.53 16.36
C TRP A 150 0.05 -11.86 16.94
N MET A 151 0.25 -12.89 16.10
CA MET A 151 0.75 -14.19 16.57
C MET A 151 2.12 -14.09 17.24
N GLU A 152 3.04 -13.29 16.72
CA GLU A 152 4.35 -13.09 17.35
C GLU A 152 4.22 -12.36 18.68
N ILE A 153 3.39 -11.32 18.74
CA ILE A 153 3.11 -10.61 19.99
C ILE A 153 2.56 -11.58 21.06
N MET A 154 1.69 -12.50 20.66
CA MET A 154 1.14 -13.51 21.57
C MET A 154 2.19 -14.51 22.11
N THR A 155 3.37 -14.59 21.51
CA THR A 155 4.51 -15.38 22.02
C THR A 155 5.43 -14.60 22.97
N GLY A 156 5.09 -13.33 23.27
CA GLY A 156 5.89 -12.43 24.10
C GLY A 156 6.85 -11.54 23.33
N VAL A 157 6.82 -11.54 21.99
CA VAL A 157 7.62 -10.60 21.18
C VAL A 157 7.02 -9.21 21.30
N ILE A 158 7.85 -8.20 21.54
CA ILE A 158 7.42 -6.81 21.58
C ILE A 158 7.39 -6.27 20.16
N CYS A 159 6.26 -5.64 19.78
CA CYS A 159 6.16 -4.83 18.58
C CYS A 159 5.63 -3.45 18.97
N SER A 160 6.45 -2.43 18.71
CA SER A 160 6.25 -1.06 19.18
C SER A 160 6.42 0.00 18.09
N SER A 161 6.79 -0.41 16.88
CA SER A 161 6.90 0.49 15.72
C SER A 161 6.55 -0.23 14.41
N ALA A 162 6.27 0.55 13.36
CA ALA A 162 6.11 0.06 12.00
C ALA A 162 7.36 -0.67 11.51
N LYS A 163 8.56 -0.22 11.92
CA LYS A 163 9.80 -0.92 11.60
C LYS A 163 9.80 -2.34 12.14
N GLU A 164 9.46 -2.52 13.42
CA GLU A 164 9.39 -3.85 14.05
C GLU A 164 8.28 -4.70 13.42
N PHE A 165 7.14 -4.09 13.09
CA PHE A 165 6.06 -4.75 12.35
C PHE A 165 6.57 -5.32 11.02
N VAL A 166 7.29 -4.50 10.24
CA VAL A 166 7.87 -4.91 8.95
C VAL A 166 8.92 -6.01 9.13
N ASP A 167 9.79 -5.87 10.13
CA ASP A 167 10.84 -6.85 10.44
C ASP A 167 10.22 -8.22 10.81
N ILE A 168 9.12 -8.23 11.58
CA ILE A 168 8.35 -9.44 11.88
C ILE A 168 7.78 -10.04 10.59
N CYS A 169 7.08 -9.25 9.79
CA CYS A 169 6.46 -9.73 8.55
C CYS A 169 7.49 -10.33 7.58
N ARG A 170 8.63 -9.67 7.36
CA ARG A 170 9.71 -10.14 6.49
C ARG A 170 10.35 -11.44 6.96
N ARG A 171 10.36 -11.72 8.28
CA ARG A 171 10.79 -13.02 8.82
C ARG A 171 9.77 -14.12 8.59
N LYS A 172 8.48 -13.79 8.63
CA LYS A 172 7.38 -14.76 8.64
C LYS A 172 6.79 -15.08 7.27
N THR A 173 6.89 -14.16 6.31
CA THR A 173 6.39 -14.40 4.95
C THR A 173 7.39 -13.94 3.90
N ARG A 174 7.45 -14.71 2.81
CA ARG A 174 8.13 -14.36 1.56
C ARG A 174 7.14 -14.14 0.41
N THR A 175 5.84 -14.37 0.66
CA THR A 175 4.79 -14.24 -0.36
C THR A 175 4.23 -12.82 -0.47
N ILE A 176 4.41 -12.01 0.58
CA ILE A 176 4.03 -10.60 0.60
C ILE A 176 5.32 -9.79 0.74
N ILE A 177 5.52 -8.86 -0.20
CA ILE A 177 6.62 -7.91 -0.17
C ILE A 177 6.21 -6.78 0.77
N VAL A 178 6.90 -6.67 1.90
CA VAL A 178 6.54 -5.71 2.95
C VAL A 178 7.61 -4.65 3.07
N ASN A 179 7.20 -3.38 3.00
CA ASN A 179 8.08 -2.22 3.02
C ASN A 179 7.70 -1.24 4.13
N LEU A 180 8.71 -0.64 4.75
CA LEU A 180 8.54 0.45 5.70
C LEU A 180 8.44 1.76 4.93
N VAL A 181 7.44 2.59 5.24
CA VAL A 181 7.35 3.95 4.74
C VAL A 181 7.69 4.91 5.86
N GLN A 182 8.74 5.70 5.66
CA GLN A 182 9.23 6.63 6.68
C GLN A 182 8.48 7.96 6.61
N GLN A 183 8.33 8.62 7.77
CA GLN A 183 7.70 9.94 7.86
C GLN A 183 8.37 10.97 6.93
N ALA A 184 9.69 10.90 6.76
CA ALA A 184 10.44 11.79 5.86
C ALA A 184 9.98 11.70 4.39
N GLN A 185 9.50 10.53 3.94
CA GLN A 185 8.95 10.36 2.59
C GLN A 185 7.61 11.10 2.47
N PHE A 186 6.75 11.01 3.49
CA PHE A 186 5.49 11.77 3.53
C PHE A 186 5.74 13.28 3.56
N ASP A 187 6.72 13.72 4.32
CA ASP A 187 7.08 15.14 4.42
C ASP A 187 7.62 15.66 3.08
N THR A 188 8.43 14.86 2.39
CA THR A 188 8.92 15.18 1.03
C THR A 188 7.76 15.30 0.04
N THR A 189 6.86 14.31 -0.01
CA THR A 189 5.67 14.35 -0.87
C THR A 189 4.79 15.56 -0.55
N ARG A 190 4.66 15.90 0.74
CA ARG A 190 3.91 17.08 1.18
C ARG A 190 4.50 18.37 0.62
N VAL A 191 5.80 18.57 0.81
CA VAL A 191 6.50 19.75 0.31
C VAL A 191 6.38 19.85 -1.22
N THR A 192 6.52 18.73 -1.94
CA THR A 192 6.35 18.73 -3.40
C THR A 192 4.94 19.13 -3.81
N LEU A 193 3.91 18.54 -3.20
CA LEU A 193 2.51 18.85 -3.55
C LEU A 193 2.10 20.27 -3.17
N GLU A 194 2.63 20.83 -2.08
CA GLU A 194 2.35 22.21 -1.65
C GLU A 194 3.13 23.27 -2.46
N ASN A 195 4.17 22.88 -3.20
CA ASN A 195 4.94 23.79 -4.07
C ASN A 195 4.59 23.64 -5.55
N THR A 196 3.96 22.54 -5.93
CA THR A 196 3.48 22.31 -7.32
C THR A 196 2.09 22.92 -7.52
N PHE A 197 1.34 23.16 -6.44
CA PHE A 197 -0.06 23.62 -6.43
C PHE A 197 -0.32 24.68 -5.36
#